data_AF-X1EUK0-F1
#
_entry.id   AF-X1EUK0-F1
#
_cell.length_a   1.000
_cell.length_b   1.000
_cell.length_c   1.000
_cell.angle_alpha   90.00
_cell.angle_beta   90.00
_cell.angle_gamma   90.00
#
_symmetry.space_group_name_H-M   'P 1'
#
loop_
_entity.id
_entity.type
_entity.pdbx_description
1 polymer ?
#
loop_
_entity_poly.entity_id
_entity_poly.type
_entity_poly.pdbx_seq_one_letter_code
_entity_poly.pdbx_strand_id
1 'polypeptide(L)'
;AGRGADLFIIDDPHSEQDAKQNRADVFLPAWEWFQSGPIQRLMPGGAIIVVMTRWSKLDLTGQIMDQMTKNDEAEPWEIVEFPAILTDKKGQERALWPEFWELEELQQKRSVLDIRYWNAQYLQNPTSEEGALIKREWWNIWE
;
A
#
# COMPACT_ATOMS: atom_id res chain seq x y z
N ALA A 1 16.90 -24.28 14.24
CA ALA A 1 16.11 -25.31 13.53
C ALA A 1 14.75 -24.70 13.22
N GLY A 2 14.44 -24.49 11.93
CA GLY A 2 13.14 -23.93 11.53
C GLY A 2 12.15 -25.07 11.27
N ARG A 3 11.00 -25.05 11.96
CA ARG A 3 9.83 -25.84 11.56
C ARG A 3 9.12 -25.05 10.46
N GLY A 4 8.53 -25.74 9.48
CA GLY A 4 7.65 -25.07 8.53
C GLY A 4 6.45 -24.45 9.23
N ALA A 5 5.83 -23.46 8.60
CA ALA A 5 4.68 -22.75 9.14
C ALA A 5 3.43 -23.01 8.30
N ASP A 6 2.31 -23.24 8.98
CA ASP A 6 0.97 -23.29 8.37
C ASP A 6 0.35 -21.89 8.23
N LEU A 7 0.86 -20.90 9.00
CA LEU A 7 0.43 -19.51 8.92
C LEU A 7 1.60 -18.57 9.24
N PHE A 8 1.85 -17.61 8.35
CA PHE A 8 2.67 -16.43 8.64
C PHE A 8 1.79 -15.19 8.74
N ILE A 9 1.98 -14.37 9.76
CA ILE A 9 1.41 -13.03 9.86
C ILE A 9 2.58 -12.06 9.85
N ILE A 10 2.59 -11.15 8.88
CA ILE A 10 3.58 -10.11 8.71
C ILE A 10 2.91 -8.79 9.06
N ASP A 11 3.35 -8.19 10.17
CA ASP A 11 2.83 -6.94 10.70
C ASP A 11 3.85 -5.82 10.46
N ASP A 12 3.44 -4.78 9.74
CA ASP A 12 4.21 -3.56 9.45
C ASP A 12 5.73 -3.78 9.25
N PRO A 13 6.15 -4.41 8.13
CA PRO A 13 7.54 -4.79 7.92
C PRO A 13 8.46 -3.61 7.56
N HIS A 14 7.91 -2.40 7.45
CA HIS A 14 8.66 -1.19 7.09
C HIS A 14 8.67 -0.21 8.26
N SER A 15 9.84 0.29 8.61
CA SER A 15 9.94 1.33 9.62
C SER A 15 9.51 2.69 9.03
N GLU A 16 8.77 3.47 9.82
CA GLU A 16 8.39 4.84 9.43
C GLU A 16 9.62 5.72 9.15
N GLN A 17 10.69 5.54 9.92
CA GLN A 17 11.92 6.30 9.75
C GLN A 17 12.58 6.03 8.40
N ASP A 18 12.59 4.77 7.96
CA ASP A 18 13.17 4.37 6.69
C ASP A 18 12.31 4.84 5.51
N ALA A 19 10.99 4.69 5.62
CA ALA A 19 10.07 5.13 4.57
C ALA A 19 10.08 6.65 4.33
N LYS A 20 10.47 7.46 5.32
CA LYS A 20 10.64 8.91 5.20
C LYS A 20 11.89 9.34 4.42
N GLN A 21 12.85 8.44 4.19
CA GLN A 21 14.14 8.79 3.55
C GLN A 21 14.02 9.01 2.03
N ASN A 22 12.85 8.78 1.43
CA ASN A 22 12.59 8.92 -0.02
C ASN A 22 13.60 8.18 -0.91
N ARG A 23 14.10 7.03 -0.44
CA ARG A 23 14.97 6.19 -1.26
C ARG A 23 14.32 4.84 -1.49
N ALA A 24 14.43 4.34 -2.71
CA ALA A 24 13.86 3.06 -3.12
C ALA A 24 14.50 1.87 -2.38
N ASP A 25 15.77 1.98 -2.02
CA ASP A 25 16.56 0.91 -1.40
C ASP A 25 16.07 0.53 0.00
N VAL A 26 15.37 1.44 0.70
CA VAL A 26 14.89 1.20 2.06
C VAL A 26 13.84 0.10 2.15
N PHE A 27 13.14 -0.22 1.05
CA PHE A 27 12.11 -1.25 1.00
C PHE A 27 12.67 -2.64 0.64
N LEU A 28 13.88 -2.70 0.06
CA LEU A 28 14.50 -3.95 -0.41
C LEU A 28 14.73 -4.97 0.71
N PRO A 29 15.20 -4.59 1.92
CA PRO A 29 15.46 -5.58 2.97
C PRO A 29 14.23 -6.40 3.37
N ALA A 30 13.06 -5.76 3.45
CA ALA A 30 11.80 -6.46 3.76
C ALA A 30 11.40 -7.43 2.65
N TRP A 31 11.63 -7.06 1.39
CA TRP A 31 11.38 -7.91 0.23
C TRP A 31 12.33 -9.12 0.18
N GLU A 32 13.62 -8.91 0.39
CA GLU A 32 14.62 -9.98 0.44
C GLU A 32 14.35 -10.95 1.60
N TRP A 33 13.97 -10.42 2.77
CA TRP A 33 13.54 -11.23 3.90
C TRP A 33 12.28 -12.03 3.58
N PHE A 34 11.29 -11.43 2.90
CA PHE A 34 10.06 -12.12 2.50
C PHE A 34 10.34 -13.33 1.60
N GLN A 35 11.21 -13.16 0.60
CA GLN A 35 11.56 -14.24 -0.34
C GLN A 35 12.42 -15.35 0.30
N SER A 36 13.37 -15.00 1.16
CA SER A 36 14.28 -15.96 1.81
C SER A 36 13.72 -16.57 3.09
N GLY A 37 12.68 -15.96 3.63
CA GLY A 37 12.12 -16.21 4.94
C GLY A 37 10.78 -16.95 4.86
N PRO A 38 9.66 -16.22 4.93
CA PRO A 38 8.29 -16.74 4.87
C PRO A 38 8.02 -17.70 3.71
N ILE A 39 8.31 -17.32 2.46
CA ILE A 39 7.96 -18.12 1.28
C ILE A 39 8.61 -19.52 1.31
N GLN A 40 9.89 -19.61 1.67
CA GLN A 40 10.61 -20.89 1.74
C GLN A 40 10.19 -21.78 2.91
N ARG A 41 9.48 -21.23 3.89
CA ARG A 41 9.08 -21.93 5.12
C ARG A 41 7.59 -22.28 5.15
N LEU A 42 6.81 -21.77 4.19
CA LEU A 42 5.40 -22.05 4.11
C LEU A 42 5.17 -23.52 3.76
N MET A 43 4.39 -24.22 4.58
CA MET A 43 4.03 -25.61 4.34
C MET A 43 2.92 -25.71 3.28
N PRO A 44 2.75 -26.87 2.63
CA PRO A 44 1.62 -27.08 1.71
C PRO A 44 0.28 -26.79 2.38
N GLY A 45 -0.52 -25.91 1.77
CA GLY A 45 -1.82 -25.48 2.33
C GLY A 45 -1.71 -24.41 3.43
N GLY A 46 -0.51 -23.93 3.73
CA GLY A 46 -0.32 -22.79 4.63
C GLY A 46 -0.68 -21.46 3.98
N ALA A 47 -0.88 -20.42 4.79
CA ALA A 47 -1.19 -19.07 4.31
C ALA A 47 -0.20 -18.02 4.83
N ILE A 48 -0.10 -16.91 4.10
CA ILE A 48 0.60 -15.71 4.55
C ILE A 48 -0.40 -14.56 4.57
N ILE A 49 -0.47 -13.85 5.70
CA ILE A 49 -1.26 -12.63 5.85
C ILE A 49 -0.28 -11.48 6.03
N VAL A 50 -0.39 -10.46 5.19
CA VAL A 50 0.37 -9.22 5.32
C VAL A 50 -0.59 -8.12 5.76
N VAL A 51 -0.32 -7.52 6.92
CA VAL A 51 -1.03 -6.36 7.43
C VAL A 51 -0.01 -5.24 7.56
N MET A 52 -0.15 -4.17 6.78
CA MET A 52 0.77 -3.06 6.86
C MET A 52 0.20 -1.73 6.36
N THR A 53 0.83 -0.65 6.83
CA THR A 53 0.67 0.71 6.29
C THR A 53 1.41 0.83 4.97
N ARG A 54 0.72 1.29 3.92
CA ARG A 54 1.34 1.53 2.61
C ARG A 54 2.22 2.79 2.62
N TRP A 55 3.40 2.68 2.03
CA TRP A 55 4.39 3.75 1.95
C TRP A 55 4.78 4.09 0.52
N SER A 56 4.83 3.08 -0.36
CA SER A 56 5.40 3.22 -1.70
C SER A 56 4.88 2.13 -2.63
N LYS A 57 5.01 2.32 -3.94
CA LYS A 57 4.85 1.21 -4.90
C LYS A 57 5.94 0.14 -4.73
N LEU A 58 7.04 0.48 -4.06
CA LEU A 58 8.18 -0.41 -3.82
C LEU A 58 8.12 -1.09 -2.46
N ASP A 59 7.14 -0.77 -1.61
CA ASP A 59 6.93 -1.44 -0.33
C ASP A 59 6.56 -2.92 -0.53
N LEU A 60 6.51 -3.70 0.56
CA LEU A 60 6.34 -5.16 0.48
C LEU A 60 5.07 -5.54 -0.28
N THR A 61 3.93 -4.92 0.06
CA THR A 61 2.66 -5.15 -0.67
C THR A 61 2.79 -4.73 -2.13
N GLY A 62 3.46 -3.62 -2.43
CA GLY A 62 3.75 -3.18 -3.79
C GLY A 62 4.52 -4.22 -4.60
N GLN A 63 5.58 -4.79 -4.04
CA GLN A 63 6.38 -5.85 -4.68
C GLN A 63 5.56 -7.13 -4.91
N ILE A 64 4.75 -7.53 -3.92
CA ILE A 64 3.87 -8.69 -4.03
C ILE A 64 2.86 -8.51 -5.18
N MET A 65 2.18 -7.36 -5.24
CA MET A 65 1.22 -7.05 -6.30
C MET A 65 1.89 -6.99 -7.68
N ASP A 66 3.09 -6.42 -7.76
CA ASP A 66 3.88 -6.36 -9.00
C ASP A 66 4.29 -7.76 -9.47
N GLN A 67 4.72 -8.63 -8.56
CA GLN A 67 5.03 -10.03 -8.87
C GLN A 67 3.79 -10.77 -9.38
N MET A 68 2.64 -10.61 -8.73
CA MET A 68 1.37 -11.22 -9.15
C MET A 68 0.92 -10.72 -10.53
N THR A 69 1.17 -9.45 -10.86
CA THR A 69 0.79 -8.86 -12.15
C THR A 69 1.73 -9.30 -13.28
N LYS A 70 3.01 -9.52 -12.99
CA LYS A 70 4.05 -9.85 -13.99
C LYS A 70 4.19 -11.35 -14.26
N ASN A 71 3.76 -12.20 -13.32
CA ASN A 71 3.90 -13.64 -13.43
C ASN A 71 2.54 -14.31 -13.30
N ASP A 72 1.98 -14.74 -14.43
CA ASP A 72 0.69 -15.44 -14.48
C ASP A 72 0.70 -16.79 -13.75
N GLU A 73 1.88 -17.35 -13.45
CA GLU A 73 2.04 -18.56 -12.65
C GLU A 73 2.19 -18.29 -11.14
N ALA A 74 2.30 -17.02 -10.73
CA ALA A 74 2.34 -16.68 -9.31
C ALA A 74 0.99 -16.94 -8.66
N GLU A 75 1.01 -17.41 -7.42
CA GLU A 75 -0.22 -17.60 -6.65
C GLU A 75 -0.93 -16.25 -6.45
N PRO A 76 -2.24 -16.16 -6.76
CA PRO A 76 -2.97 -14.92 -6.63
C PRO A 76 -3.13 -14.55 -5.16
N TRP A 77 -2.78 -13.31 -4.84
CA TRP A 77 -3.06 -12.70 -3.55
C TRP A 77 -4.47 -12.12 -3.52
N GLU A 78 -5.19 -12.40 -2.43
CA GLU A 78 -6.41 -11.66 -2.11
C GLU A 78 -6.03 -10.32 -1.51
N ILE A 79 -6.49 -9.23 -2.13
CA ILE A 79 -6.22 -7.86 -1.70
C ILE A 79 -7.47 -7.32 -1.01
N VAL A 80 -7.32 -6.93 0.26
CA VAL A 80 -8.39 -6.28 1.04
C VAL A 80 -7.95 -4.85 1.36
N GLU A 81 -8.69 -3.88 0.82
CA GLU A 81 -8.39 -2.45 0.97
C GLU A 81 -9.36 -1.76 1.93
N PHE A 82 -8.84 -0.86 2.75
CA PHE A 82 -9.57 -0.05 3.71
C PHE A 82 -9.24 1.45 3.56
N PRO A 83 -9.54 2.06 2.40
CA PRO A 83 -9.29 3.48 2.20
C PRO A 83 -10.18 4.31 3.13
N ALA A 84 -9.60 5.29 3.82
CA ALA A 84 -10.31 6.11 4.82
C ALA A 84 -11.52 6.85 4.23
N ILE A 85 -11.44 7.24 2.95
CA ILE A 85 -12.55 7.82 2.18
C ILE A 85 -12.85 6.93 0.98
N LEU A 86 -14.14 6.61 0.79
CA LEU A 86 -14.68 5.94 -0.38
C LEU A 86 -15.33 6.98 -1.29
N THR A 87 -14.99 6.96 -2.58
CA THR A 87 -15.59 7.84 -3.59
C THR A 87 -16.47 7.02 -4.54
N ASP A 88 -17.73 7.41 -4.72
CA ASP A 88 -18.65 6.73 -5.64
C ASP A 88 -18.42 7.15 -7.12
N LYS A 89 -19.15 6.51 -8.05
CA LYS A 89 -19.06 6.82 -9.49
C LYS A 89 -19.49 8.25 -9.87
N LYS A 90 -20.21 8.94 -8.97
CA LYS A 90 -20.66 10.32 -9.14
C LYS A 90 -19.71 11.32 -8.46
N GLY A 91 -18.62 10.83 -7.84
CA GLY A 91 -17.64 11.65 -7.13
C GLY A 91 -18.04 11.99 -5.69
N GLN A 92 -19.07 11.35 -5.12
CA GLN A 92 -19.47 11.60 -3.74
C GLN A 92 -18.57 10.83 -2.78
N GLU A 93 -18.02 11.54 -1.81
CA GLU A 93 -17.14 10.99 -0.77
C GLU A 93 -17.95 10.55 0.45
N ARG A 94 -17.56 9.44 1.05
CA ARG A 94 -18.02 9.01 2.37
C ARG A 94 -16.86 8.42 3.18
N ALA A 95 -16.86 8.64 4.49
CA ALA A 95 -15.91 7.97 5.36
C ALA A 95 -16.15 6.45 5.36
N LEU A 96 -15.08 5.66 5.41
CA LEU A 96 -15.17 4.21 5.55
C LEU A 96 -15.73 3.81 6.91
N TRP A 97 -15.38 4.55 7.96
CA TRP A 97 -15.81 4.32 9.34
C TRP A 97 -16.39 5.61 9.94
N PRO A 98 -17.60 6.02 9.51
CA PRO A 98 -18.19 7.30 9.88
C PRO A 98 -18.49 7.45 11.38
N GLU A 99 -18.67 6.34 12.11
CA GLU A 99 -18.92 6.35 13.55
C GLU A 99 -17.68 6.75 14.37
N PHE A 100 -16.48 6.64 13.79
CA PHE A 100 -15.23 6.99 14.46
C PHE A 100 -14.52 8.18 13.82
N TRP A 101 -14.56 8.29 12.49
CA TRP A 101 -13.99 9.41 11.73
C TRP A 101 -15.07 10.05 10.86
N GLU A 102 -15.51 11.24 11.22
CA GLU A 102 -16.43 12.00 10.38
C GLU A 102 -15.74 12.40 9.06
N LEU A 103 -16.52 12.50 7.98
CA LEU A 103 -15.97 12.84 6.66
C LEU A 103 -15.26 14.21 6.68
N GLU A 104 -15.80 15.18 7.40
CA GLU A 104 -15.21 16.53 7.49
C GLU A 104 -13.82 16.49 8.14
N GLU A 105 -13.62 15.70 9.20
CA GLU A 105 -12.32 15.54 9.85
C GLU A 105 -11.28 14.89 8.92
N LEU A 106 -11.69 13.89 8.15
CA LEU A 106 -10.82 13.26 7.14
C LEU A 106 -10.45 14.25 6.03
N GLN A 107 -11.38 15.09 5.60
CA GLN A 107 -11.11 16.15 4.62
C GLN A 107 -10.17 17.23 5.17
N GLN A 108 -10.27 17.57 6.45
CA GLN A 108 -9.32 18.45 7.13
C GLN A 108 -7.93 17.82 7.21
N LYS A 109 -7.82 16.54 7.57
CA LYS A 109 -6.52 15.83 7.53
C LYS A 109 -5.90 15.82 6.14
N ARG A 110 -6.71 15.58 5.11
CA ARG A 110 -6.27 15.60 3.70
C ARG A 110 -5.68 16.96 3.28
N SER A 111 -6.17 18.08 3.82
CA SER A 111 -5.66 19.41 3.46
C SER A 111 -4.33 19.76 4.13
N VAL A 112 -4.01 19.12 5.26
CA VAL A 112 -2.77 19.34 6.03
C VAL A 112 -1.65 18.40 5.60
N LEU A 113 -1.99 17.15 5.29
CA LEU A 113 -1.00 16.13 4.94
C LEU A 113 -0.45 16.32 3.52
N ASP A 114 0.82 15.98 3.34
CA ASP A 114 1.38 15.85 2.00
C ASP A 114 0.57 14.82 1.20
N ILE A 115 0.25 15.15 -0.04
CA ILE A 115 -0.59 14.34 -0.92
C ILE A 115 -0.07 12.90 -1.07
N ARG A 116 1.25 12.71 -1.00
CA ARG A 116 1.87 11.40 -1.06
C ARG A 116 1.55 10.56 0.17
N TYR A 117 1.65 11.14 1.36
CA TYR A 117 1.30 10.44 2.60
C TYR A 117 -0.20 10.16 2.68
N TRP A 118 -1.04 11.11 2.25
CA TRP A 118 -2.48 10.90 2.17
C TRP A 118 -2.83 9.73 1.23
N ASN A 119 -2.34 9.77 0.00
CA ASN A 119 -2.63 8.73 -0.99
C ASN A 119 -2.12 7.35 -0.55
N ALA A 120 -0.90 7.28 0.00
CA ALA A 120 -0.32 6.02 0.45
C ALA A 120 -1.01 5.52 1.73
N GLN A 121 -0.96 6.27 2.83
CA GLN A 121 -1.34 5.76 4.15
C GLN A 121 -2.85 5.74 4.38
N TYR A 122 -3.58 6.73 3.86
CA TYR A 122 -5.03 6.83 4.09
C TYR A 122 -5.85 6.19 2.97
N LEU A 123 -5.39 6.25 1.72
CA LEU A 123 -6.12 5.68 0.58
C LEU A 123 -5.52 4.37 0.05
N GLN A 124 -4.40 3.90 0.59
CA GLN A 124 -3.70 2.68 0.17
C GLN A 124 -3.26 2.66 -1.30
N ASN A 125 -3.16 3.83 -1.93
CA ASN A 125 -2.81 4.03 -3.33
C ASN A 125 -1.56 4.90 -3.48
N PRO A 126 -0.35 4.39 -3.16
CA PRO A 126 0.88 5.17 -3.33
C PRO A 126 1.10 5.54 -4.80
N THR A 127 1.21 6.83 -5.08
CA THR A 127 1.50 7.39 -6.40
C THR A 127 3.01 7.46 -6.66
N SER A 128 3.44 7.36 -7.92
CA SER A 128 4.85 7.63 -8.28
C SER A 128 5.18 9.10 -8.05
N GLU A 129 6.40 9.40 -7.59
CA GLU A 129 6.84 10.77 -7.27
C GLU A 129 6.68 11.74 -8.46
N GLU A 130 6.83 11.26 -9.70
CA GLU A 130 6.71 12.06 -10.92
C GLU A 130 5.26 12.36 -11.35
N GLY A 131 4.29 11.54 -10.92
CA GLY A 131 2.90 11.66 -11.40
C GLY A 131 2.03 12.68 -10.67
N ALA A 132 2.45 13.11 -9.48
CA ALA A 132 1.65 13.95 -8.60
C ALA A 132 1.78 15.47 -8.87
N LEU A 133 2.71 15.89 -9.73
CA LEU A 133 2.99 17.31 -9.97
C LEU A 133 2.05 17.94 -11.00
N ILE A 134 1.54 17.18 -11.99
CA ILE A 134 0.70 17.77 -13.04
C ILE A 134 -0.76 17.76 -12.61
N LYS A 135 -1.24 18.89 -12.10
CA LYS A 135 -2.67 19.06 -11.83
C LYS A 135 -3.44 19.13 -13.13
N ARG A 136 -4.62 18.51 -13.18
CA ARG A 136 -5.51 18.55 -14.36
C ARG A 136 -5.88 19.99 -14.76
N GLU A 137 -5.93 20.91 -13.80
CA GLU A 137 -6.17 22.34 -14.02
C GLU A 137 -5.02 23.08 -14.73
N TRP A 138 -3.82 22.48 -14.84
CA TRP A 138 -2.69 23.06 -15.57
C TRP A 138 -2.71 22.72 -17.07
N TRP A 139 -3.68 21.91 -17.51
CA TRP A 139 -3.83 21.55 -18.92
C TRP A 139 -4.56 22.67 -19.66
N ASN A 140 -3.81 23.45 -20.44
CA ASN A 140 -4.40 24.32 -21.46
C ASN A 140 -4.70 23.49 -22.71
N ILE A 141 -5.96 23.47 -23.13
CA ILE A 141 -6.36 22.94 -24.44
C ILE A 141 -6.01 24.03 -25.46
N TRP A 142 -5.04 23.75 -26.33
CA TRP A 142 -4.69 24.63 -27.44
C TRP A 142 -5.61 24.33 -28.64
N GLU A 143 -6.11 25.37 -29.31
CA GLU A 143 -6.79 25.29 -30.62
C GLU A 143 -5.79 25.28 -31.78
#